data_AF-A0A1F3B7U7-F1
#
_entry.id   AF-A0A1F3B7U7-F1
#
_cell.length_a   1.000
_cell.length_b   1.000
_cell.length_c   1.000
_cell.angle_alpha   90.00
_cell.angle_beta   90.00
_cell.angle_gamma   90.00
#
_symmetry.space_group_name_H-M   'P 1'
#
loop_
_entity.id
_entity.type
_entity.pdbx_description
1 polymer ?
#
loop_
_entity_poly.entity_id
_entity_poly.type
_entity_poly.pdbx_seq_one_letter_code
_entity_poly.pdbx_strand_id
1 'polypeptide(L)'
;MTTGRPPQSHLAETGSVRDLIGKMLDYESAAARQGVDLDNGRFKMLTAAEQRNLRAELIADYVRLSSSNTGKTPAYFEKALTGFCDKVCALEVPSHELIGTYLAAFEIAIDRDFDWLQAVVRKTIIDVLVNCVEVLRKKADGAYMSAA
;
A
#
# COMPACT_ATOMS: atom_id res chain seq x y z
N MET A 1 26.12 -38.00 14.00
CA MET A 1 25.99 -36.55 14.24
C MET A 1 26.30 -35.83 12.93
N THR A 2 25.27 -35.43 12.19
CA THR A 2 25.40 -34.58 11.00
C THR A 2 24.50 -33.38 11.22
N THR A 3 25.13 -32.22 11.35
CA THR A 3 24.54 -30.91 11.61
C THR A 3 23.63 -30.51 10.47
N GLY A 4 22.44 -30.02 10.82
CA GLY A 4 21.41 -29.60 9.88
C GLY A 4 21.79 -28.40 9.02
N ARG A 5 21.11 -28.34 7.89
CA ARG A 5 20.74 -27.09 7.22
C ARG A 5 19.31 -27.30 6.71
N PRO A 6 18.31 -26.51 7.15
CA PRO A 6 17.01 -26.59 6.52
C PRO A 6 17.13 -26.10 5.07
N PRO A 7 16.42 -26.73 4.11
CA PRO A 7 16.48 -26.34 2.71
C PRO A 7 15.96 -24.90 2.54
N GLN A 8 16.79 -24.06 1.91
CA GLN A 8 16.44 -22.72 1.48
C GLN A 8 15.48 -22.78 0.27
N SER A 9 14.19 -23.01 0.48
CA SER A 9 13.24 -22.99 -0.65
C SER A 9 11.79 -22.62 -0.30
N HIS A 10 11.56 -21.80 0.73
CA HIS A 10 10.23 -21.27 1.03
C HIS A 10 10.15 -19.73 1.08
N LEU A 11 11.11 -19.04 0.46
CA LEU A 11 10.88 -17.69 -0.02
C LEU A 11 10.01 -17.80 -1.27
N ALA A 12 8.71 -18.07 -1.06
CA ALA A 12 7.68 -17.83 -2.06
C ALA A 12 7.91 -16.42 -2.62
N GLU A 13 7.87 -16.33 -3.95
CA GLU A 13 8.12 -15.17 -4.78
C GLU A 13 7.36 -13.93 -4.27
N THR A 14 7.94 -13.22 -3.29
CA THR A 14 7.59 -11.83 -3.02
C THR A 14 7.91 -11.06 -4.29
N GLY A 15 6.87 -10.47 -4.90
CA GLY A 15 6.93 -9.83 -6.21
C GLY A 15 8.24 -9.10 -6.44
N SER A 16 8.86 -9.39 -7.58
CA SER A 16 10.09 -8.77 -8.04
C SER A 16 9.98 -7.25 -7.97
N VAL A 17 11.11 -6.53 -7.88
CA VAL A 17 11.13 -5.07 -8.06
C VAL A 17 10.38 -4.65 -9.33
N ARG A 18 10.45 -5.50 -10.37
CA ARG A 18 9.67 -5.33 -11.60
C ARG A 18 8.16 -5.38 -11.36
N ASP A 19 7.69 -6.28 -10.52
CA ASP A 19 6.26 -6.41 -10.19
C ASP A 19 5.79 -5.20 -9.39
N LEU A 20 6.60 -4.74 -8.42
CA LEU A 20 6.30 -3.53 -7.66
C LEU A 20 6.19 -2.29 -8.58
N ILE A 21 7.17 -2.10 -9.49
CA ILE A 21 7.14 -1.02 -10.48
C ILE A 21 5.90 -1.14 -11.36
N GLY A 22 5.58 -2.35 -11.85
CA GLY A 22 4.38 -2.59 -12.65
C GLY A 22 3.11 -2.17 -11.90
N LYS A 23 2.99 -2.53 -10.62
CA LYS A 23 1.83 -2.15 -9.78
C LYS A 23 1.75 -0.66 -9.48
N MET A 24 2.87 0.03 -9.33
CA MET A 24 2.87 1.49 -9.21
C MET A 24 2.36 2.15 -10.49
N LEU A 25 2.84 1.69 -11.65
CA LEU A 25 2.39 2.21 -12.94
C LEU A 25 0.90 1.91 -13.21
N ASP A 26 0.41 0.75 -12.79
CA ASP A 26 -1.02 0.40 -12.85
C ASP A 26 -1.86 1.39 -12.01
N TYR A 27 -1.39 1.75 -10.81
CA TYR A 27 -2.06 2.71 -9.93
C TYR A 27 -2.12 4.11 -10.54
N GLU A 28 -0.98 4.64 -11.01
CA GLU A 28 -0.90 5.95 -11.67
C GLU A 28 -1.78 5.98 -12.93
N SER A 29 -1.71 4.92 -13.74
CA SER A 29 -2.55 4.80 -14.95
C SER A 29 -4.03 4.71 -14.62
N ALA A 30 -4.41 4.04 -13.54
CA ALA A 30 -5.79 3.97 -13.09
C ALA A 30 -6.29 5.35 -12.63
N ALA A 31 -5.49 6.08 -11.85
CA ALA A 31 -5.83 7.43 -11.40
C ALA A 31 -6.03 8.39 -12.58
N ALA A 32 -5.10 8.40 -13.54
CA ALA A 32 -5.19 9.22 -14.74
C ALA A 32 -6.46 8.93 -15.57
N ARG A 33 -6.84 7.65 -15.72
CA ARG A 33 -8.10 7.26 -16.39
C ARG A 33 -9.35 7.76 -15.66
N GLN A 34 -9.26 8.03 -14.37
CA GLN A 34 -10.34 8.59 -13.56
C GLN A 34 -10.31 10.12 -13.51
N GLY A 35 -9.44 10.78 -14.29
CA GLY A 35 -9.28 12.24 -14.25
C GLY A 35 -8.68 12.73 -12.93
N VAL A 36 -8.05 11.85 -12.15
CA VAL A 36 -7.31 12.22 -10.94
C VAL A 36 -5.89 12.59 -11.36
N ASP A 37 -5.52 13.85 -11.15
CA ASP A 37 -4.16 14.34 -11.32
C ASP A 37 -3.41 14.21 -9.99
N LEU A 38 -2.52 13.21 -9.89
CA LEU A 38 -1.75 12.94 -8.67
C LEU A 38 -0.59 13.94 -8.46
N ASP A 39 -0.20 14.69 -9.50
CA ASP A 39 0.85 15.71 -9.43
C ASP A 39 0.31 17.05 -8.89
N ASN A 40 -0.98 17.33 -9.12
CA ASN A 40 -1.68 18.53 -8.62
C ASN A 40 -2.84 18.21 -7.66
N GLY A 41 -2.89 16.98 -7.16
CA GLY A 41 -4.00 16.47 -6.36
C GLY A 41 -4.06 17.03 -4.94
N ARG A 42 -5.13 16.68 -4.23
CA ARG A 42 -5.42 17.13 -2.85
C ARG A 42 -4.23 17.00 -1.90
N PHE A 43 -3.46 15.92 -1.97
CA PHE A 43 -2.26 15.74 -1.16
C PHE A 43 -1.24 16.86 -1.36
N LYS A 44 -1.02 17.27 -2.62
CA LYS A 44 -0.05 18.33 -2.98
C LYS A 44 -0.55 19.72 -2.61
N MET A 45 -1.87 19.91 -2.51
CA MET A 45 -2.49 21.16 -2.05
C MET A 45 -2.34 21.39 -0.54
N LEU A 46 -1.98 20.37 0.23
CA LEU A 46 -1.73 20.50 1.67
C LEU A 46 -0.45 21.32 1.94
N THR A 47 -0.44 22.05 3.05
CA THR A 47 0.78 22.69 3.55
C THR A 47 1.86 21.65 3.89
N ALA A 48 3.12 22.08 3.94
CA ALA A 48 4.23 21.19 4.32
C ALA A 48 4.05 20.56 5.71
N ALA A 49 3.38 21.24 6.65
CA ALA A 49 3.08 20.70 7.97
C ALA A 49 2.01 19.60 7.89
N GLU A 50 0.93 19.85 7.16
CA GLU A 50 -0.15 18.86 6.96
C GLU A 50 0.34 17.63 6.21
N GLN A 51 1.16 17.80 5.16
CA GLN A 51 1.76 16.67 4.46
C GLN A 51 2.61 15.80 5.40
N ARG A 52 3.39 16.41 6.31
CA ARG A 52 4.18 15.64 7.29
C ARG A 52 3.29 14.88 8.26
N ASN A 53 2.23 15.50 8.76
CA ASN A 53 1.28 14.84 9.65
C ASN A 53 0.59 13.67 8.94
N LEU A 54 0.15 13.88 7.69
CA LEU A 54 -0.49 12.86 6.90
C LEU A 54 0.47 11.71 6.56
N ARG A 55 1.74 11.99 6.21
CA ARG A 55 2.76 10.94 6.02
C ARG A 55 2.93 10.10 7.29
N ALA A 56 3.03 10.74 8.45
CA ALA A 56 3.14 10.02 9.73
C ALA A 56 1.91 9.13 9.99
N GLU A 57 0.71 9.64 9.69
CA GLU A 57 -0.54 8.88 9.80
C GLU A 57 -0.57 7.68 8.84
N LEU A 58 -0.20 7.89 7.57
CA LEU A 58 -0.12 6.83 6.57
C LEU A 58 0.87 5.75 6.98
N ILE A 59 2.03 6.11 7.53
CA ILE A 59 3.02 5.16 8.04
C ILE A 59 2.43 4.34 9.19
N ALA A 60 1.81 4.99 10.18
CA ALA A 60 1.21 4.30 11.31
C ALA A 60 0.08 3.35 10.89
N ASP A 61 -0.79 3.81 9.98
CA ASP A 61 -1.87 2.99 9.45
C ASP A 61 -1.34 1.82 8.60
N TYR A 62 -0.29 2.04 7.82
CA TYR A 62 0.36 1.00 7.03
C TYR A 62 0.99 -0.07 7.92
N VAL A 63 1.71 0.30 8.99
CA VAL A 63 2.27 -0.65 9.96
C VAL A 63 1.16 -1.49 10.61
N ARG A 64 0.04 -0.86 10.98
CA ARG A 64 -1.13 -1.55 11.53
C ARG A 64 -1.76 -2.50 10.51
N LEU A 65 -1.93 -2.05 9.27
CA LEU A 65 -2.44 -2.86 8.15
C LEU A 65 -1.54 -4.08 7.93
N SER A 66 -0.24 -3.88 7.80
CA SER A 66 0.73 -4.97 7.63
C SER A 66 0.67 -5.94 8.80
N SER A 67 0.60 -5.48 10.05
CA SER A 67 0.48 -6.36 11.22
C SER A 67 -0.76 -7.28 11.15
N SER A 68 -1.81 -6.88 10.42
CA SER A 68 -2.99 -7.72 10.18
C SER A 68 -2.89 -8.67 8.98
N ASN A 69 -1.92 -8.48 8.07
CA ASN A 69 -1.64 -9.33 6.91
C ASN A 69 -0.82 -10.60 7.28
N THR A 70 -1.05 -11.13 8.48
CA THR A 70 -0.44 -12.39 8.96
C THR A 70 -1.24 -13.63 8.56
N GLY A 71 -2.42 -13.44 7.94
CA GLY A 71 -3.33 -14.51 7.54
C GLY A 71 -4.25 -15.03 8.65
N LYS A 72 -4.09 -14.58 9.90
CA LYS A 72 -4.91 -15.03 11.04
C LYS A 72 -6.31 -14.41 11.06
N THR A 73 -6.46 -13.20 10.51
CA THR A 73 -7.71 -12.43 10.51
C THR A 73 -7.98 -11.81 9.13
N PRO A 74 -8.26 -12.63 8.10
CA PRO A 74 -8.35 -12.16 6.71
C PRO A 74 -9.44 -11.11 6.49
N ALA A 75 -10.63 -11.29 7.05
CA ALA A 75 -11.71 -10.31 6.93
C ALA A 75 -11.38 -8.94 7.56
N TYR A 76 -10.61 -8.94 8.66
CA TYR A 76 -10.13 -7.69 9.27
C TYR A 76 -9.09 -7.01 8.38
N PHE A 77 -8.15 -7.78 7.82
CA PHE A 77 -7.17 -7.27 6.88
C PHE A 77 -7.83 -6.65 5.63
N GLU A 78 -8.78 -7.35 5.00
CA GLU A 78 -9.50 -6.85 3.81
C GLU A 78 -10.24 -5.54 4.08
N LYS A 79 -10.90 -5.44 5.24
CA LYS A 79 -11.58 -4.21 5.66
C LYS A 79 -10.59 -3.08 5.90
N ALA A 80 -9.48 -3.35 6.59
CA ALA A 80 -8.43 -2.37 6.85
C ALA A 80 -7.76 -1.92 5.54
N LEU A 81 -7.53 -2.84 4.60
CA LEU A 81 -6.94 -2.60 3.28
C LEU A 81 -7.82 -1.67 2.45
N THR A 82 -9.13 -1.92 2.45
CA THR A 82 -10.10 -1.07 1.76
C THR A 82 -10.14 0.34 2.38
N GLY A 83 -10.23 0.45 3.71
CA GLY A 83 -10.22 1.74 4.39
C GLY A 83 -8.92 2.54 4.16
N PHE A 84 -7.78 1.86 4.13
CA PHE A 84 -6.50 2.49 3.79
C PHE A 84 -6.52 3.03 2.34
N CYS A 85 -6.95 2.22 1.38
CA CYS A 85 -7.02 2.65 -0.02
C CYS A 85 -8.06 3.74 -0.28
N ASP A 86 -9.19 3.73 0.43
CA ASP A 86 -10.18 4.80 0.35
C ASP A 86 -9.57 6.14 0.78
N LYS A 87 -8.82 6.15 1.89
CA LYS A 87 -8.09 7.33 2.38
C LYS A 87 -7.07 7.81 1.34
N VAL A 88 -6.21 6.91 0.87
CA VAL A 88 -5.18 7.18 -0.15
C VAL A 88 -5.80 7.80 -1.41
N CYS A 89 -6.87 7.21 -1.92
CA CYS A 89 -7.52 7.69 -3.13
C CYS A 89 -8.31 8.98 -2.90
N ALA A 90 -8.92 9.18 -1.72
CA ALA A 90 -9.66 10.41 -1.41
C ALA A 90 -8.76 11.62 -1.21
N LEU A 91 -7.51 11.39 -0.79
CA LEU A 91 -6.48 12.39 -0.64
C LEU A 91 -5.58 12.51 -1.88
N GLU A 92 -5.82 11.69 -2.91
CA GLU A 92 -5.07 11.73 -4.17
C GLU A 92 -3.55 11.61 -3.92
N VAL A 93 -3.17 10.67 -3.05
CA VAL A 93 -1.78 10.43 -2.66
C VAL A 93 -1.02 9.79 -3.83
N PRO A 94 0.06 10.39 -4.34
CA PRO A 94 0.79 9.83 -5.48
C PRO A 94 1.56 8.56 -5.10
N SER A 95 1.88 7.70 -6.09
CA SER A 95 2.53 6.40 -5.83
C SER A 95 3.88 6.54 -5.10
N HIS A 96 4.65 7.60 -5.36
CA HIS A 96 5.93 7.80 -4.68
C HIS A 96 5.78 8.04 -3.17
N GLU A 97 4.67 8.65 -2.73
CA GLU A 97 4.37 8.82 -1.29
C GLU A 97 3.89 7.49 -0.67
N LEU A 98 3.19 6.64 -1.43
CA LEU A 98 2.87 5.28 -1.01
C LEU A 98 4.12 4.41 -0.84
N ILE A 99 5.08 4.53 -1.76
CA ILE A 99 6.37 3.85 -1.63
C ILE A 99 7.17 4.41 -0.46
N GLY A 100 7.19 5.72 -0.26
CA GLY A 100 7.80 6.33 0.92
C GLY A 100 7.20 5.80 2.23
N THR A 101 5.88 5.65 2.28
CA THR A 101 5.15 5.06 3.41
C THR A 101 5.59 3.61 3.65
N TYR A 102 5.66 2.79 2.59
CA TYR A 102 6.14 1.42 2.67
C TYR A 102 7.59 1.34 3.18
N LEU A 103 8.49 2.16 2.63
CA LEU A 103 9.90 2.17 3.02
C LEU A 103 10.08 2.57 4.48
N ALA A 104 9.39 3.61 4.95
CA ALA A 104 9.44 4.01 6.35
C ALA A 104 8.88 2.92 7.28
N ALA A 105 7.80 2.23 6.90
CA ALA A 105 7.28 1.10 7.66
C ALA A 105 8.25 -0.10 7.68
N PHE A 106 8.96 -0.33 6.57
CA PHE A 106 9.97 -1.38 6.46
C PHE A 106 11.18 -1.07 7.35
N GLU A 107 11.65 0.18 7.39
CA GLU A 107 12.70 0.64 8.31
C GLU A 107 12.31 0.45 9.78
N ILE A 108 11.07 0.81 10.16
CA ILE A 108 10.56 0.56 11.52
C ILE A 108 10.60 -0.94 11.86
N ALA A 109 10.28 -1.82 10.92
CA ALA A 109 10.34 -3.26 11.13
C ALA A 109 11.78 -3.78 11.31
N ILE A 110 12.75 -3.18 10.62
CA ILE A 110 14.19 -3.48 10.78
C ILE A 110 14.70 -2.97 12.13
N ASP A 111 14.47 -1.70 12.46
CA ASP A 111 14.99 -1.06 13.67
C ASP A 111 14.50 -1.72 14.97
N ARG A 112 13.37 -2.42 14.89
CA ARG A 112 12.76 -3.16 16.01
C ARG A 112 13.04 -4.65 16.00
N ASP A 113 13.86 -5.14 15.07
CA ASP A 113 14.23 -6.55 14.91
C ASP A 113 13.00 -7.47 14.75
N PHE A 114 11.99 -7.00 14.01
CA PHE A 114 10.78 -7.75 13.74
C PHE A 114 10.84 -8.43 12.37
N ASP A 115 11.64 -9.50 12.26
CA ASP A 115 11.83 -10.27 11.02
C ASP A 115 10.51 -10.70 10.36
N TRP A 116 9.55 -11.15 11.17
CA TRP A 116 8.23 -11.56 10.67
C TRP A 116 7.46 -10.38 10.08
N LEU A 117 7.64 -9.17 10.61
CA LEU A 117 6.95 -7.97 10.13
C LEU A 117 7.54 -7.49 8.81
N GLN A 118 8.85 -7.61 8.59
CA GLN A 118 9.51 -7.23 7.34
C GLN A 118 8.90 -7.95 6.12
N ALA A 119 8.73 -9.27 6.22
CA ALA A 119 8.13 -10.07 5.14
C ALA A 119 6.67 -9.65 4.89
N VAL A 120 5.92 -9.37 5.95
CA VAL A 120 4.51 -9.00 5.86
C VAL A 120 4.33 -7.58 5.31
N VAL A 121 5.18 -6.63 5.70
CA VAL A 121 5.24 -5.27 5.12
C VAL A 121 5.50 -5.36 3.62
N ARG A 122 6.48 -6.16 3.19
CA ARG A 122 6.77 -6.35 1.76
C ARG A 122 5.61 -6.93 0.97
N LYS A 123 4.87 -7.90 1.53
CA LYS A 123 3.67 -8.43 0.87
C LYS A 123 2.56 -7.37 0.76
N THR A 124 2.40 -6.58 1.81
CA THR A 124 1.28 -5.63 1.95
C THR A 124 1.31 -4.52 0.89
N ILE A 125 2.48 -4.08 0.39
CA ILE A 125 2.51 -3.00 -0.62
C ILE A 125 1.88 -3.42 -1.94
N ILE A 126 2.03 -4.69 -2.32
CA ILE A 126 1.39 -5.23 -3.54
C ILE A 126 -0.13 -5.26 -3.35
N ASP A 127 -0.60 -5.74 -2.19
CA ASP A 127 -2.02 -5.78 -1.87
C ASP A 127 -2.64 -4.36 -1.87
N VAL A 128 -1.91 -3.37 -1.33
CA VAL A 128 -2.31 -1.95 -1.34
C VAL A 128 -2.43 -1.42 -2.75
N LEU A 129 -1.40 -1.55 -3.59
CA LEU A 129 -1.43 -1.02 -4.95
C LEU A 129 -2.56 -1.65 -5.78
N VAL A 130 -2.73 -2.96 -5.69
CA VAL A 130 -3.83 -3.68 -6.36
C VAL A 130 -5.19 -3.19 -5.87
N ASN A 131 -5.39 -3.11 -4.56
CA ASN A 131 -6.70 -2.74 -4.03
C ASN A 131 -7.02 -1.25 -4.28
N CYS A 132 -6.03 -0.37 -4.29
CA CYS A 132 -6.23 1.05 -4.59
C CYS A 132 -6.62 1.26 -6.06
N VAL A 133 -6.09 0.47 -7.00
CA VAL A 133 -6.59 0.43 -8.39
C VAL A 133 -8.06 0.04 -8.44
N GLU A 134 -8.47 -0.98 -7.68
CA GLU A 134 -9.86 -1.44 -7.63
C GLU A 134 -10.79 -0.38 -7.00
N VAL A 135 -10.35 0.33 -5.97
CA VAL A 135 -11.10 1.46 -5.38
C VAL A 135 -11.28 2.59 -6.40
N LEU A 136 -10.24 2.94 -7.15
CA LEU A 136 -10.33 3.96 -8.21
C LEU A 136 -11.30 3.54 -9.32
N ARG A 137 -11.26 2.27 -9.75
CA ARG A 137 -12.19 1.73 -10.75
C ARG A 137 -13.64 1.78 -10.27
N LYS A 138 -13.91 1.36 -9.03
CA LYS A 138 -15.28 1.38 -8.46
C LYS A 138 -15.84 2.79 -8.33
N LYS A 139 -15.00 3.79 -8.03
CA LYS A 139 -15.42 5.20 -8.02
C LYS A 139 -15.84 5.68 -9.42
N ALA A 140 -15.20 5.19 -10.48
CA ALA A 140 -15.61 5.43 -11.87
C ALA A 140 -17.04 4.94 -12.13
N ASP A 141 -17.28 3.68 -11.78
CA ASP A 141 -18.53 2.99 -12.08
C ASP A 141 -19.69 3.58 -11.27
N GLY A 142 -19.44 3.95 -10.01
CA GLY A 142 -20.40 4.64 -9.16
C GLY A 142 -20.72 6.06 -9.62
N ALA A 143 -19.77 6.79 -10.21
CA ALA A 143 -20.03 8.10 -10.81
C ALA A 143 -20.90 8.00 -12.07
N TYR A 144 -20.66 6.98 -12.91
CA TYR A 144 -21.41 6.75 -14.15
C TYR A 144 -22.88 6.35 -13.89
N MET A 145 -23.18 5.65 -12.80
CA MET A 145 -24.55 5.28 -12.42
C MET A 145 -25.38 6.43 -11.80
N SER A 146 -24.75 7.57 -11.48
CA SER A 146 -25.44 8.74 -10.88
C SER A 146 -25.74 9.86 -11.89
N ALA A 147 -25.28 9.71 -13.13
CA ALA A 147 -25.40 10.71 -14.20
C ALA A 147 -26.31 10.24 -15.37
N ALA A 148 -27.08 9.16 -15.18
CA ALA A 148 -28.01 8.60 -16.16
C ALA A 148 -29.47 8.78 -15.72
#